data_AF-A0A6A4RS38-F1
#
_entry.id   AF-A0A6A4RS38-F1
#
_cell.length_a   1.000
_cell.length_b   1.000
_cell.length_c   1.000
_cell.angle_alpha   90.00
_cell.angle_beta   90.00
_cell.angle_gamma   90.00
#
_symmetry.space_group_name_H-M   'P 1'
#
loop_
_entity.id
_entity.type
_entity.pdbx_description
1 polymer ?
#
loop_
_entity_poly.entity_id
_entity_poly.type
_entity_poly.pdbx_seq_one_letter_code
_entity_poly.pdbx_strand_id
1 'polypeptide(L)'
;RHCDAHQMTGNYMWDAASEKEFLIGTNPNSRLPLWWDGSEPLWVTLEKLGKNVFMYYWPGCEVEILGVRPSFCEEYIYNPSEENLTDSIENALSVL
;
A
#
# COMPACT_ATOMS: atom_id res chain seq x y z
N ARG A 1 11.50 4.03 8.22
CA ARG A 1 11.40 5.09 9.26
C ARG A 1 10.86 4.45 10.54
N HIS A 2 10.88 5.13 11.69
CA HIS A 2 10.21 4.63 12.90
C HIS A 2 8.69 4.84 12.81
N CYS A 3 7.92 4.08 13.60
CA CYS A 3 6.46 4.07 13.52
C CYS A 3 5.80 5.42 13.81
N ASP A 4 6.38 6.20 14.71
CA ASP A 4 6.00 7.57 15.03
C ASP A 4 6.30 8.56 13.90
N ALA A 5 7.27 8.26 13.05
CA ALA A 5 7.63 9.09 11.90
C ALA A 5 6.83 8.77 10.64
N HIS A 6 6.47 7.50 10.39
CA HIS A 6 5.65 7.10 9.23
C HIS A 6 4.18 6.83 9.55
N GLN A 7 3.75 7.11 10.79
CA GLN A 7 2.34 7.08 11.23
C GLN A 7 1.64 5.71 11.28
N MET A 8 2.34 4.61 10.99
CA MET A 8 1.80 3.25 11.14
C MET A 8 2.29 2.66 12.45
N THR A 9 1.58 2.96 13.54
CA THR A 9 1.93 2.52 14.91
C THR A 9 1.25 1.21 15.31
N GLY A 10 0.24 0.77 14.56
CA GLY A 10 -0.44 -0.51 14.77
C GLY A 10 -1.40 -0.87 13.64
N ASN A 11 -1.92 -2.09 13.69
CA ASN A 11 -2.91 -2.59 12.72
C ASN A 11 -4.33 -2.07 12.98
N TYR A 12 -4.57 -1.54 14.19
CA TYR A 12 -5.76 -0.78 14.56
C TYR A 12 -5.30 0.56 15.14
N MET A 13 -5.81 1.67 14.61
CA MET A 13 -5.48 3.03 15.06
C MET A 13 -6.74 3.90 15.08
N TRP A 14 -6.73 4.95 15.89
CA TRP A 14 -7.80 5.94 15.97
C TRP A 14 -7.20 7.35 15.86
N ASP A 15 -7.74 8.16 14.96
CA ASP A 15 -7.40 9.57 14.83
C ASP A 15 -8.49 10.43 15.46
N ALA A 16 -8.16 11.09 16.56
CA ALA A 16 -9.12 11.90 17.32
C ALA A 16 -9.55 13.17 16.59
N ALA A 17 -8.76 13.68 15.65
CA ALA A 17 -9.08 14.92 14.93
C ALA A 17 -10.11 14.70 13.82
N SER A 18 -9.99 13.59 13.07
CA SER A 18 -10.92 13.22 12.01
C SER A 18 -12.04 12.27 12.45
N GLU A 19 -11.98 11.76 13.68
CA GLU A 19 -12.88 10.74 14.23
C GLU A 19 -12.94 9.48 13.36
N LYS A 20 -11.77 9.06 12.85
CA LYS A 20 -11.65 7.90 11.98
C LYS A 20 -10.84 6.80 12.63
N GLU A 21 -11.29 5.58 12.40
CA GLU A 21 -10.54 4.37 12.74
C GLU A 21 -9.82 3.81 11.51
N PHE A 22 -8.62 3.30 11.73
CA PHE A 22 -7.86 2.48 10.80
C PHE A 22 -7.98 1.02 11.23
N LEU A 23 -8.36 0.14 10.31
CA LEU A 23 -8.25 -1.30 10.49
C LEU A 23 -7.69 -1.92 9.21
N ILE A 24 -6.44 -2.35 9.27
CA ILE A 24 -5.67 -2.82 8.10
C ILE A 24 -6.46 -3.84 7.28
N GLY A 25 -6.59 -3.59 5.98
CA GLY A 25 -7.22 -4.50 5.03
C GLY A 25 -8.71 -4.79 5.24
N THR A 26 -9.36 -4.19 6.25
CA THR A 26 -10.76 -4.50 6.59
C THR A 26 -11.70 -3.35 6.28
N ASN A 27 -11.41 -2.15 6.79
CA ASN A 27 -12.32 -1.02 6.66
C ASN A 27 -11.91 -0.06 5.53
N PRO A 28 -12.85 0.60 4.84
CA PRO A 28 -12.51 1.56 3.77
C PRO A 28 -11.65 2.73 4.24
N ASN A 29 -11.80 3.13 5.50
CA ASN A 29 -11.00 4.22 6.10
C ASN A 29 -9.50 3.91 6.15
N SER A 30 -9.11 2.62 6.17
CA SER A 30 -7.69 2.24 6.11
C SER A 30 -7.01 2.70 4.83
N ARG A 31 -7.75 3.01 3.76
CA ARG A 31 -7.21 3.46 2.47
C ARG A 31 -7.11 4.98 2.33
N LEU A 32 -7.40 5.73 3.40
CA LEU A 32 -7.33 7.19 3.35
C LEU A 32 -5.87 7.66 3.40
N PRO A 33 -5.44 8.59 2.52
CA PRO A 33 -4.06 9.11 2.52
C PRO A 33 -3.59 9.68 3.86
N LEU A 34 -4.53 10.14 4.72
CA LEU A 34 -4.25 10.65 6.06
C LEU A 34 -3.38 9.72 6.92
N TRP A 35 -3.45 8.41 6.69
CA TRP A 35 -2.66 7.41 7.42
C TRP A 35 -1.28 7.19 6.80
N TRP A 36 -1.14 7.39 5.48
CA TRP A 36 -0.01 6.90 4.69
C TRP A 36 0.95 8.01 4.26
N ASP A 37 0.48 9.26 4.16
CA ASP A 37 1.26 10.40 3.66
C ASP A 37 2.37 10.86 4.61
N GLY A 38 2.45 10.33 5.84
CA GLY A 38 3.50 10.65 6.80
C GLY A 38 4.91 10.30 6.33
N SER A 39 5.06 9.44 5.33
CA SER A 39 6.37 9.14 4.75
C SER A 39 6.30 8.71 3.30
N GLU A 40 7.40 8.91 2.57
CA GLU A 40 7.54 8.38 1.22
C GLU A 40 8.02 6.92 1.27
N PRO A 41 7.22 5.95 0.79
CA PRO A 41 7.65 4.57 0.63
C PRO A 41 8.51 4.39 -0.63
N LEU A 42 9.25 3.27 -0.68
CA LEU A 42 10.22 3.02 -1.75
C LEU A 42 9.60 3.05 -3.16
N TRP A 43 8.40 2.49 -3.33
CA TRP A 43 7.74 2.46 -4.64
C TRP A 43 7.37 3.86 -5.13
N VAL A 44 6.98 4.77 -4.24
CA VAL A 44 6.73 6.18 -4.60
C VAL A 44 8.00 6.84 -5.13
N THR A 45 9.16 6.61 -4.48
CA THR A 45 10.44 7.12 -4.98
C THR A 45 10.76 6.59 -6.37
N LEU A 46 10.56 5.29 -6.61
CA LEU A 46 10.85 4.65 -7.90
C LEU A 46 9.92 5.14 -9.01
N GLU A 47 8.62 5.25 -8.75
CA GLU A 47 7.64 5.78 -9.70
C GLU A 47 7.95 7.24 -10.06
N LYS A 48 8.32 8.08 -9.08
CA LYS A 48 8.79 9.46 -9.34
C LYS A 48 10.05 9.52 -10.20
N LEU A 49 10.88 8.47 -10.19
CA LEU A 49 12.07 8.32 -11.03
C LEU A 49 11.78 7.62 -12.37
N GLY A 50 10.50 7.40 -12.71
CA GLY A 50 10.07 6.76 -13.95
C GLY A 50 10.40 5.27 -14.01
N LYS A 51 10.45 4.58 -12.86
CA LYS A 51 10.60 3.14 -12.77
C LYS A 51 9.27 2.51 -12.39
N ASN A 52 8.79 1.61 -13.23
CA ASN A 52 7.56 0.87 -12.97
C ASN A 52 7.75 -0.04 -11.76
N VAL A 53 6.79 -0.02 -10.83
CA VAL A 53 6.77 -0.88 -9.65
C VAL A 53 5.53 -1.76 -9.65
N PHE A 54 5.74 -3.06 -9.44
CA PHE A 54 4.69 -4.07 -9.32
C PHE A 54 4.67 -4.57 -7.88
N MET A 55 3.51 -4.48 -7.23
CA MET A 55 3.34 -4.81 -5.82
C MET A 55 2.34 -5.96 -5.67
N TYR A 56 2.66 -6.94 -4.84
CA TYR A 56 1.75 -8.04 -4.49
C TYR A 56 1.43 -7.97 -3.00
N TYR A 57 0.20 -7.57 -2.67
CA TYR A 57 -0.38 -7.54 -1.30
C TYR A 57 0.34 -6.68 -0.27
N TRP A 58 1.21 -5.77 -0.70
CA TRP A 58 1.91 -4.90 0.22
C TRP A 58 0.94 -3.84 0.77
N PRO A 59 0.80 -3.71 2.11
CA PRO A 59 -0.11 -2.72 2.69
C PRO A 59 0.19 -1.29 2.21
N GLY A 60 -0.81 -0.65 1.63
CA GLY A 60 -0.71 0.71 1.12
C GLY A 60 -0.37 0.79 -0.37
N CYS A 61 -0.13 -0.34 -1.06
CA CYS A 61 0.03 -0.29 -2.52
C CYS A 61 -1.27 0.13 -3.22
N GLU A 62 -2.41 -0.14 -2.59
CA GLU A 62 -3.75 0.21 -3.07
C GLU A 62 -4.15 1.66 -2.74
N VAL A 63 -3.28 2.39 -2.03
CA VAL A 63 -3.49 3.76 -1.61
C VAL A 63 -2.66 4.69 -2.48
N GLU A 64 -3.24 5.83 -2.86
CA GLU A 64 -2.48 6.92 -3.43
C GLU A 64 -1.73 7.63 -2.31
N ILE A 65 -0.40 7.48 -2.29
CA ILE A 65 0.46 8.03 -1.24
C ILE A 65 1.27 9.15 -1.87
N LEU A 66 1.15 10.36 -1.30
CA LEU A 66 1.81 11.57 -1.81
C LEU A 66 1.50 11.83 -3.30
N GLY A 67 0.27 11.52 -3.73
CA GLY A 67 -0.20 11.68 -5.10
C GLY A 67 0.34 10.64 -6.10
N VAL A 68 0.93 9.55 -5.61
CA VAL A 68 1.56 8.51 -6.45
C VAL A 68 0.97 7.14 -6.13
N ARG A 69 0.70 6.37 -7.19
CA ARG A 69 0.35 4.94 -7.13
C ARG A 69 1.44 4.12 -7.81
N PRO A 70 1.70 2.88 -7.36
CA PRO A 70 2.54 1.97 -8.12
C PRO A 70 1.88 1.67 -9.48
N SER A 71 2.70 1.33 -10.47
CA SER A 71 2.26 0.92 -11.80
C SER A 71 1.30 -0.27 -11.75
N PHE A 72 1.52 -1.18 -10.80
CA PHE A 72 0.61 -2.27 -10.49
C PHE A 72 0.59 -2.57 -8.99
N CYS A 73 -0.61 -2.86 -8.47
CA CYS A 73 -0.82 -3.35 -7.11
C CYS A 73 -1.90 -4.43 -7.16
N GLU A 74 -1.55 -5.62 -6.72
CA GLU A 74 -2.53 -6.69 -6.47
C GLU A 74 -3.25 -6.40 -5.16
N GLU A 75 -4.59 -6.34 -5.20
CA GLU A 75 -5.40 -6.11 -4.00
C GLU A 75 -5.34 -7.31 -3.04
N TYR A 76 -5.07 -7.04 -1.77
CA TYR A 76 -4.99 -8.08 -0.74
C TYR A 76 -6.27 -8.94 -0.67
N ILE A 77 -6.07 -10.26 -0.64
CA ILE A 77 -7.09 -11.24 -0.30
C ILE A 77 -6.65 -12.05 0.92
N TYR A 78 -7.60 -12.48 1.74
CA TYR A 78 -7.30 -13.10 3.04
C TYR A 78 -6.57 -14.45 2.95
N ASN A 79 -6.85 -15.25 1.92
CA ASN A 79 -6.31 -16.60 1.77
C ASN A 79 -5.84 -16.87 0.34
N PRO A 80 -4.67 -16.34 -0.05
CA PRO A 80 -4.15 -16.53 -1.40
C PRO A 80 -3.56 -17.92 -1.60
N SER A 81 -3.59 -18.39 -2.83
CA SER A 81 -2.89 -19.60 -3.27
C SER A 81 -1.47 -19.28 -3.75
N GLU A 82 -0.64 -20.31 -3.90
CA GLU A 82 0.66 -20.20 -4.57
C GLU A 82 0.51 -19.81 -6.05
N GLU A 83 -0.58 -20.22 -6.69
CA GLU A 83 -0.95 -19.82 -8.05
C GLU A 83 -1.14 -18.31 -8.14
N ASN A 84 -1.83 -17.67 -7.18
CA ASN A 84 -2.00 -16.20 -7.18
C ASN A 84 -0.67 -15.45 -7.16
N LEU A 85 0.32 -15.95 -6.40
CA LEU A 85 1.65 -15.36 -6.36
C LEU A 85 2.39 -15.55 -7.69
N THR A 86 2.31 -16.76 -8.24
CA THR A 86 2.99 -17.11 -9.50
C THR A 86 2.42 -16.28 -10.66
N ASP A 87 1.10 -16.20 -10.76
CA ASP A 87 0.39 -15.39 -11.75
C ASP A 87 0.78 -13.91 -11.64
N SER A 88 0.87 -13.37 -10.42
CA SER A 88 1.28 -11.98 -10.23
C SER A 88 2.70 -11.71 -10.73
N ILE A 89 3.63 -12.64 -10.51
CA ILE A 89 5.01 -12.54 -11.01
C ILE A 89 5.04 -12.64 -12.54
N GLU A 90 4.33 -13.60 -13.12
CA GLU A 90 4.27 -13.77 -14.59
C GLU A 90 3.64 -12.55 -15.27
N ASN A 91 2.55 -12.03 -14.71
CA ASN A 91 1.90 -10.81 -15.20
C ASN A 91 2.85 -9.62 -15.12
N ALA A 92 3.59 -9.43 -14.02
CA ALA A 92 4.56 -8.35 -13.89
C ALA A 92 5.69 -8.46 -14.93
N LEU A 93 6.18 -9.67 -15.21
CA LEU A 93 7.23 -9.89 -16.22
C LEU A 93 6.72 -9.69 -17.65
N SER A 94 5.42 -9.91 -17.92
CA SER A 94 4.84 -9.75 -19.26
C SER A 94 4.71 -8.30 -19.72
N VAL A 95 4.76 -7.34 -18.79
CA VAL A 95 4.61 -5.90 -19.04
C VAL A 95 5.97 -5.19 -19.21
N LEU A 96 7.09 -5.89 -18.92
CA LEU A 96 8.45 -5.43 -19.19
C LEU A 96 8.79 -5.53 -20.69
#